data_AF-A0AAV9DU48-F1
#
_entry.id   AF-A0AAV9DU48-F1
#
_cell.length_a   1.000
_cell.length_b   1.000
_cell.length_c   1.000
_cell.angle_alpha   90.00
_cell.angle_beta   90.00
_cell.angle_gamma   90.00
#
_symmetry.space_group_name_H-M   'P 1'
#
loop_
_entity.id
_entity.type
_entity.pdbx_description
1 polymer ?
#
loop_
_entity_poly.entity_id
_entity_poly.type
_entity_poly.pdbx_seq_one_letter_code
_entity_poly.pdbx_strand_id
1 'polypeptide(L)' 'MPSRRSPTSRRRSPPSISPSSSNQRFSHEELKNLHSACEDWGFFYLINHGVSGEVIEKMKMDVKEFFRQPLEVKEVHA' A
#
# COMPACT_ATOMS: atom_id res chain seq x y z
N MET A 1 -22.48 11.33 -1.40
CA MET A 1 -22.42 9.99 -2.02
C MET A 1 -21.38 10.04 -3.13
N PRO A 2 -20.26 9.30 -3.05
CA PRO A 2 -19.26 9.35 -4.11
C PRO A 2 -19.84 8.80 -5.41
N SER A 3 -19.70 9.58 -6.49
CA SER A 3 -20.34 9.35 -7.78
C SER A 3 -19.91 8.02 -8.40
N ARG A 4 -20.90 7.22 -8.80
CA ARG A 4 -20.75 5.89 -9.41
C ARG A 4 -20.13 6.07 -10.81
N ARG A 5 -18.84 5.78 -10.97
CA ARG A 5 -18.14 5.89 -12.27
C ARG A 5 -18.81 4.99 -13.32
N SER A 6 -18.92 5.49 -14.54
CA SER A 6 -19.60 4.86 -15.67
C SER A 6 -18.89 3.59 -16.18
N PRO A 7 -19.63 2.60 -16.76
CA PRO A 7 -19.13 1.24 -17.02
C PRO A 7 -18.07 1.12 -18.13
N THR A 8 -17.80 2.20 -18.87
CA THR A 8 -16.95 2.21 -20.07
C THR A 8 -15.51 2.69 -19.82
N SER A 9 -15.19 3.16 -18.61
CA SER A 9 -13.80 3.49 -18.27
C SER A 9 -13.03 2.18 -18.10
N ARG A 10 -12.08 1.90 -19.00
CA ARG A 10 -10.99 0.92 -18.78
C ARG A 10 -10.61 0.93 -17.30
N ARG A 11 -10.59 -0.22 -16.62
CA ARG A 11 -10.07 -0.30 -15.25
C ARG A 11 -8.65 0.24 -15.30
N ARG A 12 -8.46 1.49 -14.89
CA ARG A 12 -7.14 2.06 -14.74
C ARG A 12 -6.46 1.27 -13.61
N SER A 13 -5.15 1.07 -13.69
CA SER A 13 -4.38 0.53 -12.57
C SER A 13 -4.12 1.63 -11.54
N PRO A 14 -4.07 1.32 -10.24
CA PRO A 14 -3.72 2.29 -9.21
C PRO A 14 -2.36 2.93 -9.49
N PRO A 15 -2.17 4.21 -9.11
CA PRO A 15 -0.90 4.89 -9.34
C PRO A 15 0.20 4.27 -8.47
N SER A 16 1.42 4.26 -9.03
CA SER A 16 2.64 3.94 -8.28
C SER A 16 3.40 5.22 -7.99
N ILE A 17 3.74 5.46 -6.73
CA ILE A 17 4.45 6.64 -6.26
C ILE A 17 5.81 6.18 -5.75
N SER A 18 6.87 6.87 -6.16
CA SER A 18 8.24 6.65 -5.71
C SER A 18 8.78 7.97 -5.17
N PRO A 19 9.47 8.00 -4.03
CA PRO A 19 10.35 9.10 -3.70
C PRO A 19 11.54 9.10 -4.67
N SER A 20 11.89 10.26 -5.23
CA SER A 20 13.05 10.39 -6.13
C SER A 20 14.38 10.64 -5.40
N SER A 21 14.36 11.01 -4.11
CA SER A 21 15.57 11.33 -3.37
C SER A 21 16.13 10.15 -2.59
N SER A 22 17.46 10.09 -2.46
CA SER A 22 18.18 9.08 -1.65
C SER A 22 17.78 9.08 -0.16
N ASN A 23 17.25 10.19 0.34
CA ASN A 23 16.74 10.33 1.70
C ASN A 23 15.22 10.08 1.81
N GLN A 24 14.60 9.44 0.82
CA GLN A 24 13.16 9.14 0.78
C GLN A 24 12.23 10.36 0.97
N ARG A 25 12.70 11.55 0.63
CA ARG A 25 11.87 12.75 0.60
C ARG A 25 11.14 12.83 -0.73
N PHE A 26 9.86 13.17 -0.64
CA PHE A 26 9.05 13.44 -1.82
C PHE A 26 9.32 14.85 -2.34
N SER A 27 9.40 14.98 -3.66
CA SER A 27 9.36 16.26 -4.36
C SER A 27 7.96 16.87 -4.26
N HIS A 28 7.84 18.16 -4.60
CA HIS A 28 6.54 18.82 -4.62
C HIS A 28 5.57 18.18 -5.64
N GLU A 29 6.09 17.66 -6.75
CA GLU A 29 5.28 16.95 -7.75
C GLU A 29 4.84 15.57 -7.24
N GLU A 30 5.70 14.83 -6.57
CA GLU A 30 5.35 13.54 -5.97
C GLU A 30 4.30 13.68 -4.87
N LEU A 31 4.38 14.76 -4.08
CA LEU A 31 3.36 15.08 -3.07
C LEU A 31 2.01 15.44 -3.72
N LYS A 32 2.01 16.13 -4.85
CA LYS A 32 0.78 16.37 -5.63
C LYS A 32 0.19 15.07 -6.16
N ASN A 33 1.02 14.17 -6.68
CA ASN A 33 0.57 12.87 -7.15
C ASN A 33 0.02 12.01 -6.01
N LEU A 34 0.64 12.08 -4.83
CA LEU A 34 0.15 11.44 -3.61
C LEU A 34 -1.22 11.99 -3.19
N HIS A 35 -1.38 13.30 -3.18
CA HIS A 35 -2.65 13.95 -2.88
C HIS A 35 -3.76 13.49 -3.83
N SER A 36 -3.53 13.57 -5.14
CA SER A 36 -4.50 13.13 -6.14
C SER A 36 -4.81 11.63 -6.03
N ALA A 37 -3.81 10.80 -5.71
CA ALA A 37 -4.04 9.37 -5.49
C ALA A 37 -4.97 9.13 -4.28
N CYS A 38 -4.78 9.85 -3.18
CA CYS A 38 -5.67 9.77 -2.03
C CYS A 38 -7.11 10.18 -2.37
N GLU A 39 -7.32 11.28 -3.09
CA GLU A 39 -8.65 11.78 -3.44
C GLU A 39 -9.37 10.95 -4.51
N ASP A 40 -8.67 10.62 -5.59
CA ASP A 40 -9.30 10.01 -6.77
C ASP A 40 -9.39 8.48 -6.69
N TRP A 41 -8.41 7.85 -6.04
CA TRP A 41 -8.28 6.39 -5.97
C TRP A 41 -8.60 5.83 -4.60
N GLY A 42 -8.21 6.52 -3.53
CA GLY A 42 -8.28 6.02 -2.15
C GLY A 42 -7.19 5.00 -1.80
N PHE A 43 -6.36 4.57 -2.76
CA PHE A 43 -5.19 3.73 -2.55
C PHE A 43 -4.19 3.84 -3.71
N PHE A 44 -2.94 3.50 -3.45
CA PHE A 44 -1.81 3.57 -4.38
C PHE A 44 -0.72 2.57 -4.00
N TYR A 45 0.21 2.31 -4.91
CA TYR A 45 1.43 1.54 -4.62
C TYR A 45 2.57 2.50 -4.27
N LEU A 46 3.23 2.26 -3.13
CA LEU A 46 4.46 2.98 -2.78
C LEU A 46 5.68 2.09 -3.10
N ILE A 47 6.46 2.50 -4.09
CA ILE A 47 7.68 1.80 -4.50
C ILE A 47 8.92 2.57 -4.03
N ASN A 48 10.07 1.89 -3.96
CA ASN A 48 11.33 2.47 -3.49
C ASN A 48 11.21 3.16 -2.12
N HIS A 49 10.36 2.63 -1.25
CA HIS A 49 10.16 3.08 0.13
C HIS A 49 11.32 2.72 1.07
N GLY A 50 12.38 2.11 0.52
CA GLY A 50 13.63 1.71 1.18
C GLY A 50 13.52 0.80 2.40
N VAL A 51 12.36 0.16 2.62
CA VAL A 51 12.29 -1.02 3.48
C VAL A 51 12.94 -2.18 2.72
N SER A 52 13.85 -2.90 3.37
CA SER A 52 14.56 -4.00 2.74
C SER A 52 13.61 -5.17 2.42
N GLY A 53 13.88 -5.86 1.33
CA GLY A 53 13.09 -7.04 0.94
C GLY A 53 13.10 -8.13 2.02
N GLU A 54 14.21 -8.31 2.73
CA GLU A 54 14.34 -9.26 3.83
C GLU A 54 13.34 -8.99 4.97
N VAL A 55 13.14 -7.72 5.35
CA VAL A 55 12.16 -7.35 6.38
C VAL A 55 10.74 -7.69 5.91
N ILE A 56 10.43 -7.42 4.65
CA ILE A 56 9.12 -7.73 4.05
C ILE A 56 8.89 -9.25 4.03
N GLU A 57 9.88 -10.03 3.62
CA GLU A 57 9.76 -11.50 3.58
C GLU A 57 9.65 -12.11 4.97
N LYS A 58 10.44 -11.62 5.94
CA LYS A 58 10.30 -12.04 7.34
C LYS A 58 8.92 -11.72 7.88
N MET A 59 8.39 -10.53 7.63
CA MET A 59 7.04 -10.15 8.06
C MET A 59 5.97 -11.07 7.45
N LYS A 60 6.07 -11.42 6.15
CA LYS A 60 5.15 -12.37 5.51
C LYS A 60 5.20 -13.74 6.18
N MET A 61 6.41 -14.22 6.52
CA MET A 61 6.59 -15.49 7.21
C MET A 61 5.98 -15.47 8.61
N ASP A 62 6.26 -14.42 9.39
CA ASP A 62 5.76 -14.26 10.76
C ASP A 62 4.22 -14.22 10.78
N VAL A 63 3.60 -13.48 9.85
CA VAL A 63 2.13 -13.44 9.69
C VAL A 63 1.59 -14.83 9.32
N LYS A 64 2.23 -15.52 8.37
CA LYS A 64 1.79 -16.87 7.96
C LYS A 64 1.84 -17.85 9.12
N GLU A 65 2.89 -17.81 9.93
CA GLU A 65 3.04 -18.70 11.08
C GLU A 65 2.03 -18.39 12.18
N PHE A 66 1.77 -17.11 12.45
CA PHE A 66 0.71 -16.71 13.38
C PHE A 66 -0.65 -17.28 12.97
N PHE A 67 -1.04 -17.12 11.70
CA PHE A 67 -2.34 -17.61 11.24
C PHE A 67 -2.44 -19.14 11.11
N ARG A 68 -1.32 -19.88 11.11
CA ARG A 68 -1.29 -21.35 11.21
C ARG A 68 -1.65 -21.88 12.60
N GLN A 69 -1.60 -21.04 13.63
CA GLN A 69 -1.98 -21.44 14.99
C GLN A 69 -3.50 -21.69 15.10
N PRO A 70 -3.94 -22.49 16.09
CA PRO A 70 -5.37 -22.71 16.39
C PRO A 70 -6.13 -21.40 16.65
N LEU A 71 -7.44 -21.39 16.42
CA LEU A 71 -8.27 -20.20 16.58
C LEU A 71 -8.25 -19.70 18.03
N GLU A 72 -8.30 -20.63 18.98
CA GLU A 72 -8.32 -20.36 20.42
C GLU A 72 -7.09 -19.56 20.86
N VAL A 73 -5.92 -19.86 20.27
CA VAL A 73 -4.68 -19.13 20.55
C VAL A 73 -4.71 -17.72 19.96
N LYS A 74 -5.31 -17.56 18.77
CA LYS A 74 -5.38 -16.25 18.09
C LYS A 74 -6.39 -15.30 18.74
N GLU A 75 -7.50 -15.82 19.27
CA GLU A 75 -8.54 -15.00 19.92
C GLU A 75 -8.10 -14.38 21.25
N VAL A 76 -7.07 -14.95 21.92
CA VAL A 76 -6.47 -14.31 23.11
C VAL A 76 -5.79 -12.97 22.76
N HIS A 77 -5.51 -12.72 21.48
CA HIS A 77 -4.79 -11.55 20.98
C HIS A 77 -5.60 -10.70 19.98
N ALA A 78 -6.89 -10.99 19.80
CA ALA A 78 -7.81 -10.23 18.96
C ALA A 78 -8.42 -9.05 19.74
#